data_AF-A0A6L7CN73-F1
#
_entry.id   AF-A0A6L7CN73-F1
#
_cell.length_a   1.000
_cell.length_b   1.000
_cell.length_c   1.000
_cell.angle_alpha   90.00
_cell.angle_beta   90.00
_cell.angle_gamma   90.00
#
_symmetry.space_group_name_H-M   'P 1'
#
loop_
_entity.id
_entity.type
_entity.pdbx_description
1 polymer ?
#
loop_
_entity_poly.entity_id
_entity_poly.type
_entity_poly.pdbx_seq_one_letter_code
_entity_poly.pdbx_strand_id
1 'polypeptide(L)'
;ALKNWSPESNQEIAATQRELIDSAFHALRPGGTLVYSTCTLNQEENEAVCLWLKETYPDAVEFLPLGDLFPGANKALTEEGFLHVFPQIYDCEGFFVARLRKTQAIPALPAPKYKVGNFPFSPVKDREAGQIRQAAAGVGLNWDENLRLWQRDKELWLFPVGIEALIGKVRFSRL
;
A
#
# COMPACT_ATOMS: atom_id res chain seq x y z
N ALA A 1 24.42 -3.81 8.18
CA ALA A 1 23.61 -3.92 6.95
C ALA A 1 24.43 -4.41 5.75
N LEU A 2 25.66 -3.94 5.52
CA LEU A 2 26.41 -4.21 4.28
C LEU A 2 27.21 -5.52 4.22
N LYS A 3 27.09 -6.42 5.21
CA LYS A 3 27.95 -7.61 5.31
C LYS A 3 27.81 -8.59 4.14
N ASN A 4 26.64 -8.61 3.49
CA ASN A 4 26.33 -9.43 2.31
C ASN A 4 25.97 -8.57 1.10
N TRP A 5 26.46 -7.33 1.06
CA TRP A 5 26.19 -6.40 -0.03
C TRP A 5 27.12 -6.70 -1.21
N SER A 6 26.56 -6.78 -2.41
CA SER A 6 27.32 -6.82 -3.67
C SER A 6 26.52 -6.13 -4.78
N PRO A 7 27.17 -5.65 -5.84
CA PRO A 7 26.48 -5.08 -6.99
C PRO A 7 25.47 -6.05 -7.63
N GLU A 8 25.80 -7.35 -7.68
CA GLU A 8 24.93 -8.40 -8.21
C GLU A 8 23.68 -8.57 -7.34
N SER A 9 23.85 -8.60 -6.02
CA SER A 9 22.74 -8.65 -5.06
C SER A 9 21.80 -7.44 -5.22
N ASN A 10 22.33 -6.24 -5.43
CA ASN A 10 21.49 -5.05 -5.67
C ASN A 10 20.67 -5.16 -6.96
N GLN A 11 21.23 -5.76 -8.02
CA GLN A 11 20.49 -5.94 -9.27
C GLN A 11 19.32 -6.93 -9.12
N GLU A 12 19.52 -8.00 -8.36
CA GLU A 12 18.46 -8.95 -8.02
C GLU A 12 17.37 -8.30 -7.15
N ILE A 13 17.78 -7.47 -6.18
CA ILE A 13 16.85 -6.69 -5.34
C ILE A 13 16.06 -5.69 -6.18
N ALA A 14 16.72 -4.93 -7.06
CA ALA A 14 16.06 -3.99 -7.96
C ALA A 14 15.09 -4.70 -8.91
N ALA A 15 15.43 -5.90 -9.40
CA ALA A 15 14.50 -6.72 -10.19
C ALA A 15 13.25 -7.12 -9.38
N THR A 16 13.44 -7.56 -8.14
CA THR A 16 12.33 -7.86 -7.23
C THR A 16 11.46 -6.62 -6.96
N GLN A 17 12.09 -5.46 -6.76
CA GLN A 17 11.39 -4.19 -6.55
C GLN A 17 10.55 -3.78 -7.77
N ARG A 18 11.04 -4.01 -9.00
CA ARG A 18 10.26 -3.79 -10.23
C ARG A 18 8.99 -4.64 -10.27
N GLU A 19 9.08 -5.92 -9.92
CA GLU A 19 7.91 -6.81 -9.83
C GLU A 19 6.91 -6.34 -8.76
N LEU A 20 7.41 -5.91 -7.61
CA LEU A 20 6.57 -5.40 -6.52
C LEU A 20 5.87 -4.09 -6.89
N ILE A 21 6.58 -3.12 -7.48
CA ILE A 21 5.99 -1.83 -7.85
C ILE A 21 4.98 -2.00 -9.00
N ASP A 22 5.21 -2.92 -9.94
CA ASP A 22 4.27 -3.24 -11.00
C ASP A 22 2.99 -3.87 -10.44
N SER A 23 3.14 -4.86 -9.53
CA SER A 23 1.99 -5.47 -8.86
C SER A 23 1.16 -4.44 -8.07
N ALA A 24 1.83 -3.55 -7.34
CA ALA A 24 1.17 -2.46 -6.61
C ALA A 24 0.44 -1.49 -7.57
N PHE A 25 1.06 -1.15 -8.69
CA PHE A 25 0.48 -0.26 -9.68
C PHE A 25 -0.72 -0.88 -10.41
N HIS A 26 -0.72 -2.20 -10.66
CA HIS A 26 -1.89 -2.94 -11.15
C HIS A 26 -3.04 -2.93 -10.15
N ALA A 27 -2.77 -3.13 -8.86
CA ALA A 27 -3.76 -3.10 -7.80
C ALA A 27 -4.33 -1.70 -7.52
N LEU A 28 -3.61 -0.65 -7.92
CA LEU A 28 -4.03 0.74 -7.74
C LEU A 28 -5.17 1.11 -8.71
N ARG A 29 -6.22 1.75 -8.17
CA ARG A 29 -7.30 2.33 -8.98
C ARG A 29 -6.80 3.54 -9.80
N PRO A 30 -7.33 3.79 -11.01
CA PRO A 30 -7.12 5.07 -11.70
C PRO A 30 -7.49 6.26 -10.81
N GLY A 31 -6.70 7.32 -10.91
CA GLY A 31 -6.71 8.51 -10.05
C GLY A 31 -6.04 8.33 -8.68
N GLY A 32 -5.70 7.10 -8.28
CA GLY A 32 -5.08 6.78 -6.99
C GLY A 32 -3.60 7.18 -6.89
N THR A 33 -3.09 7.20 -5.66
CA THR A 33 -1.70 7.51 -5.34
C THR A 33 -0.96 6.26 -4.87
N LEU A 34 0.23 6.03 -5.43
CA LEU A 34 1.21 5.05 -4.97
C LEU A 34 2.38 5.79 -4.32
N VAL A 35 2.81 5.35 -3.15
CA VAL A 35 4.06 5.80 -2.52
C VAL A 35 5.02 4.62 -2.56
N TYR A 36 6.17 4.84 -3.19
CA TYR A 36 7.29 3.91 -3.22
C TYR A 36 8.40 4.44 -2.32
N SER A 37 9.01 3.58 -1.52
CA SER A 37 10.06 3.99 -0.59
C SER A 37 11.01 2.87 -0.24
N THR A 38 12.26 3.21 0.05
CA THR A 38 13.30 2.27 0.47
C THR A 38 14.16 2.88 1.58
N CYS A 39 14.88 2.04 2.31
CA CYS A 39 15.95 2.45 3.25
C CYS A 39 17.35 2.32 2.60
N THR A 40 17.45 2.44 1.28
CA THR A 40 18.71 2.40 0.53
C THR A 40 18.96 3.73 -0.18
N LEU A 41 20.21 3.99 -0.54
CA LEU A 41 20.65 5.26 -1.13
C LEU A 41 21.14 5.12 -2.58
N ASN A 42 21.13 3.91 -3.14
CA ASN A 42 21.55 3.71 -4.52
C ASN A 42 20.39 3.99 -5.47
N GLN A 43 20.71 4.48 -6.66
CA GLN A 43 19.71 4.90 -7.64
C GLN A 43 19.05 3.71 -8.34
N GLU A 44 19.74 2.57 -8.40
CA GLU A 44 19.28 1.34 -9.05
C GLU A 44 18.01 0.78 -8.40
N GLU A 45 17.93 0.85 -7.07
CA GLU A 45 16.76 0.48 -6.29
C GLU A 45 15.73 1.62 -6.17
N ASN A 46 16.10 2.87 -6.47
CA ASN A 46 15.29 4.05 -6.18
C ASN A 46 14.74 4.68 -7.47
N GLU A 47 15.43 5.67 -8.02
CA GLU A 47 15.04 6.41 -9.21
C GLU A 47 14.83 5.47 -10.39
N ALA A 48 15.73 4.51 -10.60
CA ALA A 48 15.64 3.58 -11.72
C ALA A 48 14.37 2.71 -11.67
N VAL A 49 13.91 2.29 -10.49
CA VAL A 49 12.66 1.52 -10.34
C VAL A 49 11.44 2.39 -10.68
N CYS A 50 11.43 3.66 -10.22
CA CYS A 50 10.34 4.58 -10.50
C CYS A 50 10.29 4.99 -11.98
N LEU A 51 11.45 5.28 -12.57
CA LEU A 51 11.60 5.62 -13.99
C LEU A 51 11.21 4.43 -14.86
N TRP A 52 11.64 3.21 -14.52
CA TRP A 52 11.22 1.99 -15.23
C TRP A 52 9.70 1.82 -15.25
N LEU A 53 9.00 2.10 -14.14
CA LEU A 53 7.53 2.02 -14.12
C LEU A 53 6.90 3.06 -15.07
N LYS A 54 7.45 4.27 -15.09
CA LYS A 54 7.02 5.35 -16.00
C LYS A 54 7.31 4.99 -17.45
N GLU A 55 8.45 4.37 -17.77
CA GLU A 55 8.77 3.88 -19.11
C GLU A 55 7.84 2.74 -19.55
N THR A 56 7.49 1.85 -18.63
CA THR A 56 6.59 0.72 -18.89
C THR A 56 5.15 1.18 -19.15
N TYR A 57 4.71 2.23 -18.44
CA TYR A 57 3.36 2.79 -18.57
C TYR A 57 3.40 4.33 -18.76
N PRO A 58 3.90 4.82 -19.92
CA PRO A 58 4.21 6.24 -20.12
C PRO A 58 3.00 7.15 -19.97
N ASP A 59 1.83 6.70 -20.42
CA ASP A 59 0.61 7.50 -20.37
C ASP A 59 -0.16 7.34 -19.06
N ALA A 60 0.21 6.37 -18.20
CA ALA A 60 -0.52 6.04 -16.98
C ALA A 60 0.15 6.50 -15.68
N VAL A 61 1.45 6.82 -15.71
CA VAL A 61 2.20 7.22 -14.52
C VAL A 61 2.45 8.72 -14.52
N GLU A 62 2.18 9.39 -13.41
CA GLU A 62 2.55 10.79 -13.18
C GLU A 62 3.33 10.88 -11.87
N PHE A 63 4.50 11.52 -11.87
CA PHE A 63 5.23 11.82 -10.64
C PHE A 63 4.64 13.08 -9.99
N LEU A 64 4.36 13.02 -8.70
CA LEU A 64 3.81 14.13 -7.92
C LEU A 64 4.90 14.69 -7.00
N PRO A 65 5.52 15.85 -7.34
CA PRO A 65 6.65 16.38 -6.61
C PRO A 65 6.38 16.53 -5.11
N LEU A 66 7.42 16.29 -4.31
CA LEU A 66 7.38 16.30 -2.85
C LEU A 66 8.06 17.53 -2.23
N GLY A 67 8.45 18.52 -3.04
CA GLY A 67 9.19 19.71 -2.59
C GLY A 67 8.47 20.57 -1.55
N ASP A 68 7.13 20.50 -1.52
CA ASP A 68 6.28 21.22 -0.55
C ASP A 68 5.71 20.32 0.55
N LEU A 69 6.20 19.07 0.68
CA LEU A 69 5.67 18.12 1.67
C LEU A 69 5.83 18.64 3.10
N PHE A 70 6.93 19.32 3.40
CA PHE A 70 7.21 19.97 4.67
C PHE A 70 8.25 21.11 4.48
N PRO A 71 8.34 22.07 5.41
CA PRO A 71 9.37 23.11 5.36
C PRO A 71 10.78 22.52 5.32
N GLY A 72 11.50 22.75 4.23
CA GLY A 72 12.86 22.24 4.03
C GLY A 72 12.97 20.98 3.19
N ALA A 73 11.85 20.39 2.74
CA ALA A 73 11.85 19.20 1.87
C ALA A 73 12.67 19.38 0.58
N ASN A 74 12.74 20.61 0.07
CA ASN A 74 13.57 21.01 -1.06
C ASN A 74 15.06 20.66 -0.91
N LYS A 75 15.58 20.47 0.31
CA LYS A 75 16.99 20.08 0.54
C LYS A 75 17.31 18.65 0.07
N ALA A 76 16.31 17.79 -0.07
CA ALA A 76 16.45 16.40 -0.51
C ALA A 76 15.71 16.13 -1.83
N LEU A 77 15.24 17.17 -2.51
CA LEU A 77 14.39 17.06 -3.68
C LEU A 77 15.21 16.71 -4.93
N THR A 78 14.82 15.65 -5.63
CA THR A 78 15.37 15.29 -6.95
C THR A 78 14.69 16.07 -8.06
N GLU A 79 15.24 16.04 -9.28
CA GLU A 79 14.66 16.74 -10.44
C GLU A 79 13.27 16.20 -10.81
N GLU A 80 13.04 14.90 -10.62
CA GLU A 80 11.75 14.23 -10.83
C GLU A 80 10.72 14.56 -9.74
N GLY A 81 11.16 15.21 -8.66
CA GLY A 81 10.33 15.58 -7.52
C GLY A 81 10.26 14.52 -6.42
N PHE A 82 11.18 13.55 -6.38
CA PHE A 82 11.32 12.58 -5.31
C PHE A 82 12.07 13.17 -4.11
N LEU A 83 12.02 12.51 -2.96
CA LEU A 83 12.89 12.83 -1.83
C LEU A 83 13.98 11.75 -1.71
N HIS A 84 15.22 12.14 -1.99
CA HIS A 84 16.41 11.33 -1.76
C HIS A 84 17.12 11.85 -0.52
N VAL A 85 16.77 11.29 0.63
CA VAL A 85 17.21 11.76 1.95
C VAL A 85 18.52 11.08 2.33
N PHE A 86 19.63 11.82 2.17
CA PHE A 86 20.90 11.40 2.75
C PHE A 86 20.95 11.70 4.26
N PRO A 87 21.59 10.85 5.07
CA PRO A 87 21.61 10.95 6.53
C PRO A 87 21.91 12.36 7.08
N GLN A 88 22.91 13.01 6.48
CA GLN A 88 23.40 14.32 6.90
C GLN A 88 22.46 15.50 6.60
N ILE A 89 21.43 15.32 5.78
CA ILE A 89 20.51 16.42 5.42
C ILE A 89 19.63 16.82 6.61
N TYR A 90 19.18 15.83 7.38
CA TYR A 90 18.27 16.03 8.52
C TYR A 90 18.71 15.30 9.80
N ASP A 91 19.97 14.85 9.87
CA ASP A 91 20.52 14.12 11.02
C ASP A 91 19.71 12.86 11.38
N CYS A 92 19.44 12.03 10.36
CA CYS A 92 18.63 10.82 10.48
C CYS A 92 19.18 9.67 9.62
N GLU A 93 18.40 8.59 9.47
CA GLU A 93 18.74 7.48 8.57
C GLU A 93 18.60 7.88 7.09
N GLY A 94 19.27 7.12 6.21
CA GLY A 94 19.14 7.31 4.76
C GLY A 94 17.84 6.71 4.23
N PHE A 95 17.15 7.43 3.35
CA PHE A 95 15.81 7.05 2.90
C PHE A 95 15.48 7.61 1.51
N PHE A 96 14.61 6.91 0.78
CA PHE A 96 14.06 7.38 -0.50
C PHE A 96 12.53 7.32 -0.49
N VAL A 97 11.89 8.35 -1.06
CA VAL A 97 10.43 8.40 -1.24
C VAL A 97 10.07 8.98 -2.61
N ALA A 98 9.28 8.22 -3.37
CA ALA A 98 8.63 8.67 -4.60
C ALA A 98 7.10 8.60 -4.44
N ARG A 99 6.40 9.61 -4.97
CA ARG A 99 4.94 9.66 -5.00
C ARG A 99 4.46 9.70 -6.44
N LEU A 100 3.64 8.72 -6.81
CA LEU A 100 3.16 8.52 -8.16
C LEU A 100 1.63 8.55 -8.18
N ARG A 101 1.05 9.01 -9.28
CA ARG A 101 -0.39 8.91 -9.56
C ARG A 101 -0.62 8.01 -10.77
N LYS A 102 -1.63 7.14 -10.67
CA LYS A 102 -2.14 6.39 -11.80
C LYS A 102 -3.15 7.25 -12.55
N THR A 103 -2.80 7.84 -13.68
CA THR A 103 -3.66 8.78 -14.41
C THR A 103 -4.79 8.09 -15.17
N GLN A 104 -4.59 6.84 -15.60
CA GLN A 104 -5.59 6.07 -16.33
C GLN A 104 -5.48 4.56 -16.08
N ALA A 105 -6.46 3.80 -16.58
CA ALA A 105 -6.42 2.34 -16.55
C ALA A 105 -5.29 1.81 -17.44
N ILE A 106 -4.72 0.67 -17.06
CA ILE A 106 -3.70 -0.06 -17.81
C ILE A 106 -4.25 -1.43 -18.23
N PRO A 107 -3.65 -2.11 -19.23
CA PRO A 107 -4.09 -3.44 -19.65
C PRO A 107 -4.20 -4.42 -18.48
N ALA A 108 -5.31 -5.16 -18.41
CA ALA A 108 -5.55 -6.10 -17.33
C ALA A 108 -4.61 -7.32 -17.44
N LEU A 109 -4.13 -7.78 -16.28
CA LEU A 109 -3.42 -9.05 -16.18
C LEU A 109 -4.38 -10.24 -16.36
N PRO A 110 -3.87 -11.43 -16.76
CA PRO A 110 -4.65 -12.65 -16.76
C PRO A 110 -5.26 -12.94 -15.39
N ALA A 111 -6.45 -13.55 -15.38
CA ALA A 111 -7.12 -13.90 -14.14
C ALA A 111 -6.23 -14.81 -13.27
N PRO A 112 -6.17 -14.57 -11.94
CA PRO A 112 -5.37 -15.38 -11.04
C PRO A 112 -5.88 -16.82 -11.00
N LYS A 113 -4.94 -17.77 -10.87
CA LYS A 113 -5.26 -19.22 -10.81
C LYS A 113 -5.54 -19.71 -9.38
N TYR A 114 -5.24 -18.92 -8.35
CA TYR A 114 -5.43 -19.33 -6.97
C TYR A 114 -6.91 -19.29 -6.56
N LYS A 115 -7.31 -20.20 -5.67
CA LYS A 115 -8.65 -20.21 -5.06
C LYS A 115 -8.54 -19.79 -3.60
N VAL A 116 -9.35 -18.82 -3.18
CA VAL A 116 -9.30 -18.24 -1.82
C VAL A 116 -10.10 -19.03 -0.77
N GLY A 117 -10.89 -20.01 -1.20
CA GLY A 117 -11.77 -20.79 -0.30
C GLY A 117 -12.94 -20.00 0.25
N ASN A 118 -13.68 -20.60 1.19
CA ASN A 118 -14.82 -19.95 1.84
C ASN A 118 -14.35 -18.94 2.89
N PHE A 119 -15.01 -17.78 2.92
CA PHE A 119 -14.79 -16.81 3.99
C PHE A 119 -15.47 -17.32 5.28
N PRO A 120 -14.75 -17.42 6.41
CA PRO A 120 -15.24 -18.14 7.59
C PRO A 120 -16.19 -17.31 8.48
N PHE A 121 -16.47 -16.06 8.12
CA PHE A 121 -17.36 -15.17 8.87
C PHE A 121 -18.66 -14.92 8.10
N SER A 122 -19.73 -14.66 8.85
CA SER A 122 -21.01 -14.20 8.31
C SER A 122 -21.42 -12.88 8.96
N PRO A 123 -22.11 -11.97 8.24
CA PRO A 123 -22.63 -10.75 8.85
C PRO A 123 -23.66 -11.08 9.93
N VAL A 124 -23.62 -10.35 11.04
CA VAL A 124 -24.61 -10.47 12.12
C VAL A 124 -25.93 -9.86 11.66
N LYS A 125 -27.05 -10.51 11.98
CA LYS A 125 -28.39 -10.03 11.60
C LYS A 125 -28.74 -8.75 12.36
N ASP A 126 -29.49 -7.84 11.72
CA ASP A 126 -29.77 -6.50 12.27
C ASP A 126 -30.33 -6.49 13.70
N ARG A 127 -31.25 -7.41 14.01
CA ARG A 127 -31.84 -7.53 15.37
C ARG A 127 -30.77 -7.83 16.43
N GLU A 128 -29.90 -8.79 16.14
CA GLU A 128 -28.82 -9.20 17.04
C GLU A 128 -27.72 -8.15 17.10
N ALA A 129 -27.37 -7.53 15.97
CA ALA A 129 -26.44 -6.42 15.92
C ALA A 129 -26.90 -5.23 16.78
N GLY A 130 -28.20 -4.93 16.80
CA GLY A 130 -28.78 -3.89 17.67
C GLY A 130 -28.64 -4.21 19.16
N GLN A 131 -28.87 -5.48 19.55
CA GLN A 131 -28.69 -5.93 20.93
C GLN A 131 -27.22 -5.86 21.36
N ILE A 132 -26.31 -6.30 20.49
CA ILE A 132 -24.86 -6.23 20.74
C ILE A 132 -24.41 -4.78 20.88
N ARG A 133 -24.87 -3.87 20.01
CA ARG A 133 -24.58 -2.43 20.11
C ARG A 133 -25.05 -1.85 21.44
N GLN A 134 -26.27 -2.19 21.88
CA GLN A 134 -26.78 -1.72 23.16
C GLN A 134 -25.97 -2.26 24.35
N ALA A 135 -25.61 -3.53 24.33
CA ALA A 135 -24.79 -4.15 25.37
C ALA A 135 -23.39 -3.53 25.42
N ALA A 136 -22.76 -3.30 24.26
CA ALA A 136 -21.46 -2.65 24.14
C ALA A 136 -21.49 -1.20 24.64
N ALA A 137 -22.51 -0.43 24.25
CA ALA A 137 -22.70 0.95 24.72
C ALA A 137 -22.87 1.01 26.25
N GLY A 138 -23.55 0.02 26.85
CA GLY A 138 -23.70 -0.12 28.29
C GLY A 138 -22.37 -0.30 29.05
N VAL A 139 -21.31 -0.71 28.36
CA VAL A 139 -19.94 -0.81 28.91
C VAL A 139 -18.97 0.23 28.31
N GLY A 140 -19.50 1.25 27.61
CA GLY A 140 -18.73 2.36 27.06
C GLY A 140 -18.08 2.12 25.69
N LEU A 141 -18.34 0.99 25.05
CA LEU A 141 -17.83 0.69 23.71
C LEU A 141 -18.80 1.15 22.63
N ASN A 142 -18.33 1.97 21.69
CA ASN A 142 -19.12 2.50 20.59
C ASN A 142 -18.30 2.42 19.29
N TRP A 143 -18.99 2.28 18.16
CA TRP A 143 -18.37 2.30 16.83
C TRP A 143 -19.29 3.03 15.84
N ASP A 144 -18.68 3.53 14.78
CA ASP A 144 -19.35 4.27 13.71
C ASP A 144 -19.97 3.33 12.64
N GLU A 145 -20.62 3.93 11.65
CA GLU A 145 -21.18 3.25 10.49
C GLU A 145 -20.14 2.62 9.55
N ASN A 146 -18.86 2.98 9.69
CA ASN A 146 -17.78 2.38 8.91
C ASN A 146 -17.44 0.97 9.42
N LEU A 147 -17.95 0.55 10.60
CA LEU A 147 -17.77 -0.79 11.13
C LEU A 147 -19.08 -1.59 11.16
N ARG A 148 -19.03 -2.83 10.67
CA ARG A 148 -20.15 -3.79 10.69
C ARG A 148 -19.81 -5.02 11.51
N LEU A 149 -20.81 -5.57 12.20
CA LEU A 149 -20.64 -6.78 13.00
C LEU A 149 -20.67 -8.03 12.11
N TRP A 150 -19.67 -8.87 12.30
CA TRP A 150 -19.53 -10.20 11.71
C TRP A 150 -19.30 -11.23 12.81
N GLN A 151 -19.67 -12.48 12.56
CA GLN A 151 -19.56 -13.56 13.52
C GLN A 151 -18.93 -14.82 12.95
N ARG A 152 -18.23 -15.54 13.81
CA ARG A 152 -17.73 -16.91 13.59
C ARG A 152 -17.82 -17.65 14.92
N ASP A 153 -18.59 -18.73 14.94
CA ASP A 153 -18.88 -19.49 16.17
C ASP A 153 -19.40 -18.60 17.31
N LYS A 154 -18.57 -18.35 18.34
CA LYS A 154 -18.89 -17.48 19.49
C LYS A 154 -18.16 -16.13 19.43
N GLU A 155 -17.40 -15.88 18.38
CA GLU A 155 -16.62 -14.67 18.21
C GLU A 155 -17.45 -13.60 17.48
N LEU A 156 -17.34 -12.35 17.96
CA LEU A 156 -17.88 -11.16 17.31
C LEU A 156 -16.73 -10.28 16.85
N TRP A 157 -16.79 -9.86 15.60
CA TRP A 157 -15.78 -9.03 14.95
C TRP A 157 -16.43 -7.79 14.34
N LEU A 158 -15.69 -6.69 14.33
CA LEU A 158 -16.06 -5.48 13.60
C LEU A 158 -15.21 -5.38 12.34
N PHE A 159 -15.83 -5.48 11.17
CA PHE A 159 -15.14 -5.30 9.89
C PHE A 159 -15.41 -3.93 9.32
N PRO A 160 -14.37 -3.23 8.81
CA PRO A 160 -14.55 -2.01 8.05
C PRO A 160 -15.35 -2.28 6.76
N VAL A 161 -16.36 -1.45 6.48
CA VAL A 161 -17.19 -1.59 5.27
C VAL A 161 -16.33 -1.61 4.00
N GLY A 162 -15.26 -0.81 3.98
CA GLY A 162 -14.34 -0.75 2.84
C GLY A 162 -13.63 -2.07 2.50
N ILE A 163 -13.51 -3.02 3.45
CA ILE A 163 -12.84 -4.31 3.20
C ILE A 163 -13.77 -5.34 2.54
N GLU A 164 -15.09 -5.13 2.58
CA GLU A 164 -16.06 -6.11 2.07
C GLU A 164 -15.84 -6.40 0.58
N ALA A 165 -15.44 -5.39 -0.20
CA ALA A 165 -15.15 -5.53 -1.63
C ALA A 165 -13.92 -6.41 -1.96
N LEU A 166 -13.12 -6.76 -0.95
CA LEU A 166 -11.94 -7.62 -1.06
C LEU A 166 -12.20 -9.06 -0.55
N ILE A 167 -13.31 -9.29 0.16
CA ILE A 167 -13.73 -10.63 0.57
C ILE A 167 -13.95 -11.48 -0.69
N GLY A 168 -13.33 -12.66 -0.73
CA GLY A 168 -13.38 -13.54 -1.90
C GLY A 168 -12.34 -13.22 -2.99
N LYS A 169 -11.55 -12.16 -2.85
CA LYS A 169 -10.43 -11.84 -3.78
C LYS A 169 -9.08 -12.23 -3.21
N VAL A 170 -8.89 -12.15 -1.90
CA VAL A 170 -7.67 -12.54 -1.20
C VAL A 170 -8.00 -13.34 0.06
N ARG A 171 -7.05 -14.16 0.52
CA ARG A 171 -7.15 -14.83 1.81
C ARG A 171 -6.59 -13.91 2.90
N PHE A 172 -7.42 -13.52 3.85
CA PHE A 172 -7.00 -12.71 4.99
C PHE A 172 -6.33 -13.57 6.07
N SER A 173 -5.17 -13.14 6.57
CA SER A 173 -4.49 -13.79 7.71
C SER A 173 -5.13 -13.40 9.04
N ARG A 174 -5.53 -12.13 9.16
CA ARG A 174 -6.30 -11.55 10.26
C ARG A 174 -7.06 -10.34 9.69
N LEU A 175 -8.26 -10.10 10.19
CA LEU A 175 -9.06 -8.90 9.93
C LEU A 175 -9.35 -8.21 11.26
#